data_AF-A0AAF0DNK7-F1
#
_entry.id   AF-A0AAF0DNK7-F1
#
_cell.length_a   1.000
_cell.length_b   1.000
_cell.length_c   1.000
_cell.angle_alpha   90.00
_cell.angle_beta   90.00
_cell.angle_gamma   90.00
#
_symmetry.space_group_name_H-M   'P 1'
#
loop_
_entity.id
_entity.type
_entity.pdbx_description
1 polymer ?
#
loop_
_entity_poly.entity_id
_entity_poly.type
_entity_poly.pdbx_seq_one_letter_code
_entity_poly.pdbx_strand_id
1 'polypeptide(L)'
;MNSVFLSLWICLLAILSFSDHLSVYAKSTIHESSPLIHEIERLSNQSLLWGPYRPNLYFGVRPRIPKSLLMGLMWAKVDEYSTAQGNFRHTCEQNEGMAGYGWDEYDIRTGGRQTIHDAGNTLDLTIDFIKVPGGNHGGSWGARIRGQPRPDAPPNQPTTVVFYAAMEGLGELGPESGGADPLGFDGDVKLFGSTADLGDFTIDISRGSEKNRHPPRMHPSYDEKPLDRSFVASLQLPGEVLWQAKTILFSHLKQEIDPLIEKYGKENPPPPSQLFTIANKPGPGNFHLVQKVFQGPFEEIKSASQSFAQRFKEIYSPVKPFDAPKYLPFSKAMLSNLVGGIGYFYGDSIVDRSNAPEYEEENEGFWEETAEARSRVQPVPENPAELFTSIPSRPFFPRGFLWDEGFHLMPIIDWDLELRQVS
;
A
#
# COMPACT_ATOMS: atom_id res chain seq x y z
N MET A 1 8.99 -77.08 25.77
CA MET A 1 9.62 -76.19 24.77
C MET A 1 8.84 -76.12 23.44
N ASN A 2 7.50 -76.27 23.43
CA ASN A 2 6.71 -76.27 22.18
C ASN A 2 5.37 -75.49 22.24
N SER A 3 5.04 -74.77 23.32
CA SER A 3 3.80 -73.96 23.37
C SER A 3 4.00 -72.46 23.19
N VAL A 4 5.22 -71.93 23.38
CA VAL A 4 5.51 -70.48 23.28
C VAL A 4 5.75 -70.05 21.82
N PHE A 5 6.25 -70.94 20.96
CA PHE A 5 6.52 -70.62 19.55
C PHE A 5 5.25 -70.56 18.67
N LEU A 6 4.19 -71.30 19.03
CA LEU A 6 2.94 -71.30 18.26
C LEU A 6 2.12 -70.01 18.51
N SER A 7 2.19 -69.46 19.72
CA SER A 7 1.52 -68.20 20.09
C SER A 7 2.12 -66.97 19.40
N LEU A 8 3.44 -66.97 19.16
CA LEU A 8 4.13 -65.88 18.47
C LEU A 8 3.84 -65.84 16.96
N TRP A 9 3.61 -66.99 16.32
CA TRP A 9 3.29 -67.04 14.88
C TRP A 9 1.87 -66.58 14.56
N ILE A 10 0.90 -66.86 15.44
CA ILE A 10 -0.50 -66.42 15.25
C ILE A 10 -0.63 -64.89 15.47
N CYS A 11 0.15 -64.31 16.38
CA CYS A 11 0.18 -62.85 16.56
C CYS A 11 0.83 -62.11 15.38
N LEU A 12 1.86 -62.67 14.74
CA LEU A 12 2.53 -62.02 13.60
C LEU A 12 1.65 -61.98 12.33
N LEU A 13 0.84 -63.01 12.09
CA LEU A 13 -0.09 -63.06 10.94
C LEU A 13 -1.29 -62.12 11.13
N ALA A 14 -1.74 -61.88 12.36
CA ALA A 14 -2.80 -60.91 12.66
C ALA A 14 -2.34 -59.45 12.50
N ILE A 15 -1.06 -59.15 12.77
CA ILE A 15 -0.50 -57.80 12.61
C ILE A 15 -0.27 -57.47 11.12
N LEU A 16 0.10 -58.45 10.29
CA LEU A 16 0.28 -58.25 8.84
C LEU A 16 -1.06 -58.19 8.05
N SER A 17 -2.16 -58.73 8.58
CA SER A 17 -3.48 -58.60 7.95
C SER A 17 -4.25 -57.35 8.40
N PHE A 18 -3.82 -56.70 9.48
CA PHE A 18 -4.30 -55.36 9.87
C PHE A 18 -3.57 -54.21 9.15
N SER A 19 -2.33 -54.41 8.67
CA SER A 19 -1.60 -53.37 7.93
C SER A 19 -2.12 -53.14 6.50
N ASP A 20 -2.70 -54.16 5.87
CA ASP A 20 -3.27 -54.04 4.52
C ASP A 20 -4.69 -53.44 4.52
N HIS A 21 -5.42 -53.51 5.63
CA HIS A 21 -6.74 -52.85 5.74
C HIS A 21 -6.65 -51.37 6.18
N LEU A 22 -5.62 -50.98 6.94
CA LEU A 22 -5.38 -49.58 7.30
C LEU A 22 -4.75 -48.77 6.15
N SER A 23 -3.99 -49.40 5.26
CA SER A 23 -3.40 -48.74 4.09
C SER A 23 -4.38 -48.56 2.92
N VAL A 24 -5.49 -49.30 2.89
CA VAL A 24 -6.59 -49.13 1.91
C VAL A 24 -7.62 -48.08 2.38
N TYR A 25 -7.77 -47.85 3.68
CA TYR A 25 -8.62 -46.75 4.21
C TYR A 25 -7.88 -45.41 4.37
N ALA A 26 -6.54 -45.42 4.49
CA ALA A 26 -5.74 -44.19 4.57
C ALA A 26 -5.31 -43.63 3.19
N LYS A 27 -5.56 -44.36 2.09
CA LYS A 27 -5.25 -43.92 0.71
C LYS A 27 -6.45 -43.42 -0.09
N SER A 28 -7.65 -43.35 0.50
CA SER A 28 -8.88 -42.93 -0.21
C SER A 28 -9.44 -41.58 0.23
N THR A 29 -8.68 -40.73 0.94
CA THR A 29 -9.20 -39.41 1.39
C THR A 29 -8.25 -38.22 1.16
N ILE A 30 -7.23 -38.36 0.32
CA ILE A 30 -6.28 -37.26 0.03
C ILE A 30 -6.43 -36.67 -1.39
N HIS A 31 -7.42 -37.11 -2.19
CA HIS A 31 -7.69 -36.46 -3.49
C HIS A 31 -9.17 -36.24 -3.71
N GLU A 32 -9.65 -35.12 -3.17
CA GLU A 32 -10.65 -34.20 -3.74
C GLU A 32 -11.01 -33.21 -2.63
N SER A 33 -10.26 -32.11 -2.55
CA SER A 33 -10.75 -30.90 -1.88
C SER A 33 -12.11 -30.56 -2.47
N SER A 34 -13.15 -30.59 -1.63
CA SER A 34 -14.54 -30.33 -2.06
C SER A 34 -14.60 -29.05 -2.89
N PRO A 35 -15.36 -29.00 -4.01
CA PRO A 35 -15.54 -27.79 -4.82
C PRO A 35 -15.94 -26.55 -4.00
N LEU A 36 -16.61 -26.77 -2.86
CA LEU A 36 -16.94 -25.71 -1.88
C LEU A 36 -15.71 -25.07 -1.24
N ILE A 37 -14.67 -25.85 -0.88
CA ILE A 37 -13.44 -25.34 -0.26
C ILE A 37 -12.70 -24.47 -1.26
N HIS A 38 -12.55 -24.94 -2.50
CA HIS A 38 -11.93 -24.14 -3.57
C HIS A 38 -12.70 -22.85 -3.86
N GLU A 39 -14.04 -22.89 -3.82
CA GLU A 39 -14.84 -21.68 -4.01
C GLU A 39 -14.67 -20.70 -2.83
N ILE A 40 -14.59 -21.18 -1.59
CA ILE A 40 -14.31 -20.35 -0.41
C ILE A 40 -12.92 -19.70 -0.52
N GLU A 41 -11.88 -20.49 -0.84
CA GLU A 41 -10.52 -19.97 -1.04
C GLU A 41 -10.46 -18.95 -2.17
N ARG A 42 -11.17 -19.21 -3.28
CA ARG A 42 -11.26 -18.29 -4.41
C ARG A 42 -11.92 -16.98 -3.99
N LEU A 43 -13.10 -17.03 -3.37
CA LEU A 43 -13.82 -15.82 -2.91
C LEU A 43 -13.00 -15.04 -1.88
N SER A 44 -12.30 -15.74 -0.99
CA SER A 44 -11.41 -15.13 -0.01
C SER A 44 -10.27 -14.37 -0.69
N ASN A 45 -9.53 -15.03 -1.58
CA ASN A 45 -8.44 -14.41 -2.35
C ASN A 45 -8.93 -13.23 -3.19
N GLN A 46 -10.11 -13.34 -3.81
CA GLN A 46 -10.71 -12.24 -4.57
C GLN A 46 -10.99 -11.03 -3.69
N SER A 47 -11.57 -11.24 -2.50
CA SER A 47 -11.84 -10.13 -1.57
C SER A 47 -10.56 -9.50 -1.00
N LEU A 48 -9.44 -10.23 -0.99
CA LEU A 48 -8.14 -9.78 -0.49
C LEU A 48 -7.19 -9.32 -1.61
N LEU A 49 -7.58 -9.40 -2.88
CA LEU A 49 -6.70 -9.08 -3.99
C LEU A 49 -6.23 -7.63 -3.94
N TRP A 50 -7.14 -6.70 -3.71
CA TRP A 50 -6.86 -5.26 -3.68
C TRP A 50 -6.82 -4.71 -2.27
N GLY A 51 -5.85 -3.84 -2.00
CA GLY A 51 -5.82 -3.07 -0.77
C GLY A 51 -4.68 -2.05 -0.74
N PRO A 52 -4.66 -1.18 0.28
CA PRO A 52 -3.55 -0.28 0.59
C PRO A 52 -2.31 -1.04 1.11
N TYR A 53 -1.89 -2.10 0.41
CA TYR A 53 -0.85 -3.05 0.83
C TYR A 53 0.58 -2.54 0.64
N ARG A 54 0.78 -1.23 0.71
CA ARG A 54 2.08 -0.55 0.70
C ARG A 54 2.24 0.23 2.00
N PRO A 55 2.35 -0.47 3.15
CA PRO A 55 2.18 0.15 4.46
C PRO A 55 3.31 1.13 4.83
N ASN A 56 4.44 1.09 4.11
CA ASN A 56 5.49 2.11 4.19
C ASN A 56 5.04 3.49 3.68
N LEU A 57 3.96 3.58 2.90
CA LEU A 57 3.40 4.85 2.43
C LEU A 57 2.26 5.32 3.32
N TYR A 58 2.03 6.64 3.34
CA TYR A 58 0.81 7.17 3.98
C TYR A 58 -0.46 6.63 3.31
N PHE A 59 -0.47 6.56 1.98
CA PHE A 59 -1.49 5.87 1.21
C PHE A 59 -0.91 5.30 -0.09
N GLY A 60 -0.95 3.98 -0.25
CA GLY A 60 -0.49 3.31 -1.46
C GLY A 60 -1.21 2.00 -1.68
N VAL A 61 -1.78 1.84 -2.86
CA VAL A 61 -2.61 0.68 -3.25
C VAL A 61 -1.83 -0.20 -4.20
N ARG A 62 -1.92 -1.52 -4.01
CA ARG A 62 -1.41 -2.51 -4.95
C ARG A 62 -2.26 -3.79 -4.88
N PRO A 63 -2.30 -4.59 -5.96
CA PRO A 63 -2.87 -5.92 -5.88
C PRO A 63 -1.86 -6.88 -5.22
N ARG A 64 -2.38 -7.99 -4.70
CA ARG A 64 -1.60 -9.12 -4.17
C ARG A 64 -1.08 -9.99 -5.32
N ILE A 65 -0.38 -9.36 -6.27
CA ILE A 65 0.17 -9.94 -7.49
C ILE A 65 1.63 -9.46 -7.64
N PRO A 66 2.59 -10.37 -7.86
CA PRO A 66 3.99 -10.00 -8.09
C PRO A 66 4.15 -9.08 -9.29
N LYS A 67 5.08 -8.12 -9.22
CA LYS A 67 5.45 -7.24 -10.34
C LYS A 67 4.23 -6.69 -11.09
N SER A 68 3.33 -6.03 -10.37
CA SER A 68 2.05 -5.56 -10.92
C SER A 68 1.92 -4.04 -10.75
N LEU A 69 0.69 -3.54 -10.65
CA LEU A 69 0.41 -2.13 -10.40
C LEU A 69 0.92 -1.67 -9.03
N LEU A 70 1.60 -0.53 -9.02
CA LEU A 70 1.91 0.25 -7.84
C LEU A 70 1.23 1.62 -7.93
N MET A 71 0.46 1.97 -6.91
CA MET A 71 -0.14 3.29 -6.81
C MET A 71 0.20 3.95 -5.49
N GLY A 72 0.19 5.28 -5.48
CA GLY A 72 0.42 6.04 -4.25
C GLY A 72 0.00 7.50 -4.37
N LEU A 73 -0.11 8.13 -3.21
CA LEU A 73 -0.46 9.52 -3.06
C LEU A 73 0.73 10.29 -2.46
N MET A 74 0.96 11.48 -2.98
CA MET A 74 1.84 12.49 -2.41
C MET A 74 1.09 13.81 -2.27
N TRP A 75 1.48 14.63 -1.31
CA TRP A 75 0.94 15.98 -1.15
C TRP A 75 1.96 16.91 -0.52
N ALA A 76 1.77 18.21 -0.71
CA ALA A 76 2.57 19.24 -0.09
C ALA A 76 1.81 20.55 0.03
N LYS A 77 2.12 21.31 1.08
CA LYS A 77 1.90 22.76 1.08
C LYS A 77 2.97 23.41 0.18
N VAL A 78 2.54 24.20 -0.81
CA VAL A 78 3.42 24.83 -1.82
C VAL A 78 3.27 26.36 -1.82
N ASP A 79 3.47 26.96 -0.65
CA ASP A 79 3.36 28.40 -0.39
C ASP A 79 4.70 29.13 -0.44
N GLU A 80 5.82 28.44 -0.16
CA GLU A 80 7.17 29.00 -0.14
C GLU A 80 8.17 28.16 -0.95
N TYR A 81 9.13 28.80 -1.63
CA TYR A 81 10.16 28.11 -2.42
C TYR A 81 11.11 27.28 -1.56
N SER A 82 11.51 27.80 -0.39
CA SER A 82 12.52 27.20 0.49
C SER A 82 12.05 25.92 1.17
N THR A 83 10.76 25.81 1.47
CA THR A 83 10.21 24.68 2.22
C THR A 83 9.55 23.64 1.31
N ALA A 84 9.17 24.00 0.08
CA ALA A 84 8.39 23.14 -0.80
C ALA A 84 8.98 21.73 -0.96
N GLN A 85 10.29 21.59 -1.16
CA GLN A 85 10.92 20.27 -1.29
C GLN A 85 10.79 19.40 -0.03
N GLY A 86 10.94 20.00 1.16
CA GLY A 86 10.77 19.30 2.44
C GLY A 86 9.32 19.00 2.80
N ASN A 87 8.37 19.71 2.18
CA ASN A 87 6.94 19.58 2.46
C ASN A 87 6.28 18.38 1.78
N PHE A 88 6.87 17.79 0.72
CA PHE A 88 6.27 16.66 0.01
C PHE A 88 6.24 15.39 0.88
N ARG A 89 5.04 14.91 1.19
CA ARG A 89 4.81 13.67 1.92
C ARG A 89 4.67 12.50 0.97
N HIS A 90 5.18 11.34 1.35
CA HIS A 90 5.04 10.10 0.57
C HIS A 90 5.15 8.86 1.47
N THR A 91 6.35 8.59 1.96
CA THR A 91 6.67 7.53 2.92
C THR A 91 6.32 7.97 4.34
N CYS A 92 5.95 7.02 5.20
CA CYS A 92 5.72 7.27 6.61
C CYS A 92 7.05 7.54 7.32
N GLU A 93 7.38 8.81 7.56
CA GLU A 93 8.62 9.19 8.25
C GLU A 93 8.32 9.70 9.67
N GLN A 94 9.18 9.37 10.64
CA GLN A 94 8.96 9.77 12.04
C GLN A 94 9.03 11.30 12.24
N ASN A 95 9.90 11.98 11.50
CA ASN A 95 10.29 13.36 11.76
C ASN A 95 9.80 14.34 10.69
N GLU A 96 8.73 13.99 9.98
CA GLU A 96 8.14 14.87 8.95
C GLU A 96 7.14 15.88 9.52
N GLY A 97 6.97 15.99 10.85
CA GLY A 97 6.09 17.00 11.45
C GLY A 97 4.60 16.63 11.41
N MET A 98 4.30 15.33 11.48
CA MET A 98 2.94 14.82 11.65
C MET A 98 2.50 14.97 13.12
N ALA A 99 1.27 15.46 13.35
CA ALA A 99 0.63 15.41 14.67
C ALA A 99 0.02 14.03 14.97
N GLY A 100 -0.25 13.24 13.93
CA GLY A 100 -0.74 11.87 14.03
C GLY A 100 -1.33 11.41 12.71
N TYR A 101 -1.30 10.11 12.44
CA TYR A 101 -1.95 9.53 11.27
C TYR A 101 -2.30 8.08 11.54
N GLY A 102 -3.34 7.58 10.89
CA GLY A 102 -3.74 6.20 11.03
C GLY A 102 -5.14 5.92 10.53
N TRP A 103 -5.49 4.64 10.54
CA TRP A 103 -6.84 4.18 10.24
C TRP A 103 -7.73 4.39 11.46
N ASP A 104 -8.80 5.16 11.30
CA ASP A 104 -9.83 5.33 12.32
C ASP A 104 -10.69 4.07 12.42
N GLU A 105 -11.04 3.53 11.24
CA GLU A 105 -11.80 2.31 11.03
C GLU A 105 -11.30 1.66 9.74
N TYR A 106 -10.89 0.40 9.76
CA TYR A 106 -10.42 -0.31 8.58
C TYR A 106 -10.67 -1.81 8.66
N ASP A 107 -11.30 -2.33 7.62
CA ASP A 107 -11.49 -3.74 7.33
C ASP A 107 -10.80 -4.07 6.02
N ILE A 108 -9.85 -4.99 6.07
CA ILE A 108 -9.06 -5.36 4.90
C ILE A 108 -9.91 -5.85 3.72
N ARG A 109 -11.13 -6.35 3.93
CA ARG A 109 -12.01 -6.87 2.86
C ARG A 109 -12.97 -5.84 2.29
N THR A 110 -13.27 -4.76 3.01
CA THR A 110 -14.28 -3.77 2.56
C THR A 110 -13.74 -2.34 2.45
N GLY A 111 -12.66 -2.03 3.17
CA GLY A 111 -11.99 -0.74 3.18
C GLY A 111 -12.10 -0.03 4.53
N GLY A 112 -11.92 1.29 4.54
CA GLY A 112 -11.94 2.06 5.78
C GLY A 112 -11.72 3.56 5.59
N ARG A 113 -11.57 4.26 6.70
CA ARG A 113 -11.18 5.67 6.78
C ARG A 113 -9.85 5.82 7.48
N GLN A 114 -8.93 6.53 6.83
CA GLN A 114 -7.68 6.99 7.40
C GLN A 114 -7.72 8.51 7.55
N THR A 115 -7.25 9.01 8.69
CA THR A 115 -7.04 10.44 8.92
C THR A 115 -5.55 10.71 9.13
N ILE A 116 -5.04 11.79 8.55
CA ILE A 116 -3.65 12.23 8.62
C ILE A 116 -3.65 13.70 9.05
N HIS A 117 -3.06 13.99 10.19
CA HIS A 117 -2.92 15.33 10.75
C HIS A 117 -1.50 15.85 10.48
N ASP A 118 -1.28 16.46 9.31
CA ASP A 118 0.03 16.99 8.89
C ASP A 118 0.20 18.42 9.38
N ALA A 119 0.73 18.55 10.60
CA ALA A 119 0.99 19.86 11.21
C ALA A 119 2.08 20.63 10.45
N GLY A 120 3.08 19.95 9.90
CA GLY A 120 4.14 20.57 9.10
C GLY A 120 3.64 21.26 7.83
N ASN A 121 2.62 20.68 7.18
CA ASN A 121 1.93 21.31 6.04
C ASN A 121 0.65 22.07 6.43
N THR A 122 0.37 22.22 7.72
CA THR A 122 -0.86 22.84 8.24
C THR A 122 -2.15 22.30 7.59
N LEU A 123 -2.19 20.99 7.33
CA LEU A 123 -3.23 20.32 6.56
C LEU A 123 -3.66 19.01 7.23
N ASP A 124 -4.98 18.81 7.37
CA ASP A 124 -5.53 17.51 7.72
C ASP A 124 -6.10 16.83 6.45
N LEU A 125 -5.72 15.58 6.21
CA LEU A 125 -6.27 14.75 5.15
C LEU A 125 -7.17 13.65 5.72
N THR A 126 -8.28 13.40 5.03
CA THR A 126 -9.13 12.22 5.24
C THR A 126 -9.17 11.42 3.96
N ILE A 127 -8.87 10.13 4.05
CA ILE A 127 -8.89 9.19 2.94
C ILE A 127 -9.90 8.09 3.26
N ASP A 128 -11.00 8.03 2.51
CA ASP A 128 -11.93 6.90 2.56
C ASP A 128 -11.58 5.93 1.42
N PHE A 129 -11.29 4.68 1.74
CA PHE A 129 -11.04 3.61 0.78
C PHE A 129 -12.17 2.60 0.85
N ILE A 130 -12.75 2.23 -0.29
CA ILE A 130 -13.87 1.28 -0.38
C ILE A 130 -13.57 0.21 -1.43
N LYS A 131 -14.08 -1.00 -1.20
CA LYS A 131 -14.04 -2.08 -2.17
C LYS A 131 -15.45 -2.54 -2.53
N VAL A 132 -15.65 -2.78 -3.83
CA VAL A 132 -16.90 -3.28 -4.40
C VAL A 132 -16.58 -4.65 -5.02
N PRO A 133 -17.03 -5.76 -4.40
CA PRO A 133 -16.82 -7.09 -4.94
C PRO A 133 -17.43 -7.24 -6.34
N GLY A 134 -16.80 -8.01 -7.21
CA GLY A 134 -17.32 -8.30 -8.54
C GLY A 134 -16.26 -8.88 -9.49
N GLY A 135 -16.70 -9.41 -10.63
CA GLY A 135 -15.82 -9.98 -11.65
C GLY A 135 -14.94 -11.13 -11.13
N ASN A 136 -13.82 -11.35 -11.81
CA ASN A 136 -12.87 -12.43 -11.53
C ASN A 136 -11.47 -11.91 -11.10
N HIS A 137 -11.32 -10.59 -10.91
CA HIS A 137 -10.05 -9.93 -10.60
C HIS A 137 -10.17 -8.99 -9.38
N GLY A 138 -10.87 -9.44 -8.34
CA GLY A 138 -10.98 -8.78 -7.04
C GLY A 138 -11.94 -7.59 -6.97
N GLY A 139 -12.77 -7.40 -7.99
CA GLY A 139 -13.75 -6.32 -8.07
C GLY A 139 -13.15 -4.97 -8.39
N SER A 140 -13.79 -3.93 -7.85
CA SER A 140 -13.37 -2.53 -8.02
C SER A 140 -13.11 -1.91 -6.66
N TRP A 141 -12.37 -0.81 -6.64
CA TRP A 141 -12.14 -0.04 -5.43
C TRP A 141 -12.18 1.45 -5.76
N GLY A 142 -12.42 2.27 -4.74
CA GLY A 142 -12.42 3.71 -4.84
C GLY A 142 -11.73 4.32 -3.64
N ALA A 143 -10.96 5.39 -3.87
CA ALA A 143 -10.38 6.20 -2.82
C ALA A 143 -10.91 7.62 -2.95
N ARG A 144 -11.43 8.17 -1.86
CA ARG A 144 -11.79 9.58 -1.76
C ARG A 144 -10.76 10.29 -0.92
N ILE A 145 -10.14 11.32 -1.48
CA ILE A 145 -9.20 12.18 -0.78
C ILE A 145 -9.90 13.50 -0.47
N ARG A 146 -9.85 13.90 0.80
CA ARG A 146 -10.31 15.20 1.27
C ARG A 146 -9.18 15.89 2.02
N GLY A 147 -8.93 17.15 1.71
CA GLY A 147 -8.01 17.99 2.46
C GLY A 147 -8.69 19.18 3.09
N GLN A 148 -8.33 19.44 4.34
CA GLN A 148 -8.85 20.53 5.15
C GLN A 148 -7.66 21.27 5.79
N PRO A 149 -7.36 22.51 5.36
CA PRO A 149 -6.40 23.34 6.06
C PRO A 149 -6.80 23.46 7.53
N ARG A 150 -5.79 23.35 8.40
CA ARG A 150 -5.96 23.44 9.86
C ARG A 150 -6.24 24.90 10.29
N PRO A 151 -6.73 25.14 11.51
CA PRO A 151 -7.01 26.51 11.99
C PRO A 151 -5.78 27.43 11.99
N ASP A 152 -4.58 26.87 12.09
CA ASP A 152 -3.28 27.55 12.05
C ASP A 152 -2.72 27.71 10.62
N ALA A 153 -3.45 27.25 9.59
CA ALA A 153 -3.05 27.43 8.20
C ALA A 153 -3.25 28.88 7.72
N PRO A 154 -2.36 29.40 6.85
CA PRO A 154 -2.58 30.66 6.17
C PRO A 154 -3.90 30.68 5.36
N PRO A 155 -4.59 31.82 5.28
CA PRO A 155 -5.72 31.96 4.37
C PRO A 155 -5.32 31.62 2.94
N ASN A 156 -6.16 30.85 2.24
CA ASN A 156 -5.92 30.47 0.84
C ASN A 156 -4.60 29.70 0.62
N GLN A 157 -4.16 28.90 1.60
CA GLN A 157 -3.00 28.02 1.44
C GLN A 157 -3.11 27.16 0.15
N PRO A 158 -2.10 27.23 -0.75
CA PRO A 158 -2.01 26.35 -1.90
C PRO A 158 -1.49 24.97 -1.48
N THR A 159 -2.22 23.93 -1.87
CA THR A 159 -1.88 22.54 -1.59
C THR A 159 -1.80 21.78 -2.91
N THR A 160 -0.67 21.12 -3.17
CA THR A 160 -0.56 20.20 -4.30
C THR A 160 -0.85 18.77 -3.84
N VAL A 161 -1.54 18.02 -4.68
CA VAL A 161 -1.77 16.58 -4.54
C VAL A 161 -1.29 15.90 -5.82
N VAL A 162 -0.51 14.84 -5.68
CA VAL A 162 0.03 14.06 -6.79
C VAL A 162 -0.34 12.61 -6.57
N PHE A 163 -1.21 12.09 -7.43
CA PHE A 163 -1.45 10.66 -7.57
C PHE A 163 -0.48 10.08 -8.58
N TYR A 164 0.02 8.86 -8.35
CA TYR A 164 0.78 8.14 -9.35
C TYR A 164 0.33 6.70 -9.48
N ALA A 165 0.45 6.17 -10.70
CA ALA A 165 0.26 4.77 -11.03
C ALA A 165 1.43 4.28 -11.86
N ALA A 166 1.95 3.11 -11.53
CA ALA A 166 3.09 2.50 -12.20
C ALA A 166 2.87 1.02 -12.45
N MET A 167 3.38 0.50 -13.57
CA MET A 167 3.34 -0.90 -13.95
C MET A 167 4.75 -1.51 -13.83
N GLU A 168 4.96 -2.38 -12.83
CA GLU A 168 6.26 -3.02 -12.60
C GLU A 168 6.58 -4.15 -13.59
N GLY A 169 5.59 -4.97 -13.92
CA GLY A 169 5.75 -6.16 -14.77
C GLY A 169 5.22 -5.99 -16.18
N LEU A 170 4.96 -7.12 -16.83
CA LEU A 170 4.43 -7.15 -18.18
C LEU A 170 2.97 -6.69 -18.19
N GLY A 171 2.71 -5.64 -18.95
CA GLY A 171 1.38 -5.08 -19.12
C GLY A 171 1.45 -3.70 -19.75
N GLU A 172 0.27 -3.15 -19.99
CA GLU A 172 0.10 -1.80 -20.50
C GLU A 172 -0.52 -0.92 -19.42
N LEU A 173 -0.08 0.34 -19.39
CA LEU A 173 -0.69 1.40 -18.60
C LEU A 173 -0.52 2.70 -19.40
N GLY A 174 -1.56 3.51 -19.47
CA GLY A 174 -1.47 4.77 -20.22
C GLY A 174 -2.71 5.62 -20.09
N PRO A 175 -2.60 6.95 -20.25
CA PRO A 175 -3.74 7.84 -20.29
C PRO A 175 -4.60 7.58 -21.54
N GLU A 176 -5.90 7.83 -21.43
CA GLU A 176 -6.82 7.80 -22.57
C GLU A 176 -6.29 8.70 -23.70
N SER A 177 -6.15 8.13 -24.90
CA SER A 177 -5.64 8.82 -26.07
C SER A 177 -6.71 9.71 -26.71
N GLY A 178 -7.14 10.75 -25.99
CA GLY A 178 -7.89 11.88 -26.54
C GLY A 178 -7.00 13.12 -26.48
N GLY A 179 -6.81 13.81 -27.60
CA GLY A 179 -5.85 14.92 -27.76
C GLY A 179 -5.76 15.81 -26.53
N ALA A 180 -4.73 15.58 -25.71
CA ALA A 180 -4.60 16.26 -24.44
C ALA A 180 -4.43 17.75 -24.73
N ASP A 181 -5.35 18.56 -24.21
CA ASP A 181 -5.21 20.01 -24.20
C ASP A 181 -3.81 20.33 -23.63
N PRO A 182 -2.94 21.05 -24.36
CA PRO A 182 -1.61 21.39 -23.87
C PRO A 182 -1.64 22.04 -22.48
N LEU A 183 -2.73 22.73 -22.13
CA LEU A 183 -2.95 23.39 -20.85
C LEU A 183 -3.32 22.44 -19.69
N GLY A 184 -3.62 21.17 -19.98
CA GLY A 184 -4.05 20.18 -18.99
C GLY A 184 -5.53 19.80 -19.08
N PHE A 185 -5.90 18.79 -18.31
CA PHE A 185 -7.23 18.19 -18.34
C PHE A 185 -8.22 19.03 -17.53
N ASP A 186 -9.33 19.43 -18.17
CA ASP A 186 -10.46 20.10 -17.50
C ASP A 186 -11.33 19.08 -16.74
N GLY A 187 -11.47 17.88 -17.27
CA GLY A 187 -12.33 16.83 -16.72
C GLY A 187 -11.56 15.80 -15.91
N ASP A 188 -12.17 14.61 -15.84
CA ASP A 188 -11.54 13.44 -15.25
C ASP A 188 -10.33 13.01 -16.08
N VAL A 189 -9.31 12.47 -15.41
CA VAL A 189 -8.16 11.82 -16.05
C VAL A 189 -8.40 10.32 -15.95
N LYS A 190 -8.53 9.66 -17.11
CA LYS A 190 -8.67 8.20 -17.19
C LYS A 190 -7.36 7.57 -17.65
N LEU A 191 -6.89 6.58 -16.89
CA LEU A 191 -5.81 5.68 -17.31
C LEU A 191 -6.42 4.32 -17.67
N PHE A 192 -5.98 3.74 -18.79
CA PHE A 192 -6.27 2.37 -19.16
C PHE A 192 -5.06 1.50 -18.86
N GLY A 193 -5.31 0.26 -18.49
CA GLY A 193 -4.26 -0.74 -18.47
C GLY A 193 -4.78 -2.15 -18.69
N SER A 194 -3.85 -3.04 -18.98
CA SER A 194 -4.13 -4.44 -19.22
C SER A 194 -2.95 -5.29 -18.75
N THR A 195 -3.23 -6.35 -18.00
CA THR A 195 -2.23 -7.38 -17.64
C THR A 195 -2.85 -8.76 -17.79
N ALA A 196 -2.01 -9.80 -17.84
CA ALA A 196 -2.48 -11.18 -17.87
C ALA A 196 -3.31 -11.54 -16.61
N ASP A 197 -2.91 -11.03 -15.44
CA ASP A 197 -3.51 -11.39 -14.15
C ASP A 197 -4.74 -10.55 -13.76
N LEU A 198 -4.86 -9.32 -14.28
CA LEU A 198 -5.97 -8.40 -13.97
C LEU A 198 -6.95 -8.24 -15.12
N GLY A 199 -6.60 -8.69 -16.33
CA GLY A 199 -7.31 -8.33 -17.55
C GLY A 199 -7.27 -6.82 -17.80
N ASP A 200 -8.28 -6.33 -18.51
CA ASP A 200 -8.44 -4.90 -18.79
C ASP A 200 -9.04 -4.16 -17.59
N PHE A 201 -8.47 -3.01 -17.27
CA PHE A 201 -8.95 -2.15 -16.19
C PHE A 201 -8.80 -0.67 -16.54
N THR A 202 -9.47 0.16 -15.74
CA THR A 202 -9.35 1.63 -15.80
C THR A 202 -9.06 2.19 -14.41
N ILE A 203 -8.34 3.30 -14.37
CA ILE A 203 -8.14 4.13 -13.17
C ILE A 203 -8.67 5.52 -13.50
N ASP A 204 -9.76 5.89 -12.83
CA ASP A 204 -10.45 7.16 -13.07
C ASP A 204 -10.14 8.14 -11.94
N ILE A 205 -9.39 9.18 -12.26
CA ILE A 205 -9.07 10.28 -11.35
C ILE A 205 -10.03 11.42 -11.64
N SER A 206 -11.06 11.56 -10.78
CA SER A 206 -12.11 12.55 -11.00
C SER A 206 -11.58 13.99 -10.98
N ARG A 207 -12.28 14.93 -11.63
CA ARG A 207 -12.07 16.37 -11.47
C ARG A 207 -12.21 16.80 -10.00
N GLY A 208 -13.06 16.11 -9.24
CA GLY A 208 -13.45 16.44 -7.88
C GLY A 208 -14.65 17.39 -7.82
N SER A 209 -14.96 17.90 -6.63
CA SER A 209 -16.10 18.80 -6.43
C SER A 209 -15.93 20.14 -7.16
N GLU A 210 -17.00 20.67 -7.77
CA GLU A 210 -17.05 22.05 -8.30
C GLU A 210 -16.78 23.14 -7.23
N LYS A 211 -16.87 22.78 -5.94
CA LYS A 211 -16.54 23.68 -4.82
C LYS A 211 -15.04 23.78 -4.57
N ASN A 212 -14.24 22.89 -5.16
CA ASN A 212 -12.80 22.96 -5.07
C ASN A 212 -12.34 24.28 -5.69
N ARG A 213 -11.45 24.98 -5.00
CA ARG A 213 -10.86 26.22 -5.48
C ARG A 213 -9.41 25.96 -5.86
N HIS A 214 -8.92 26.77 -6.79
CA HIS A 214 -7.56 26.69 -7.32
C HIS A 214 -6.89 28.05 -7.17
N PRO A 215 -5.55 28.11 -7.05
CA PRO A 215 -4.85 29.38 -7.01
C PRO A 215 -5.15 30.23 -8.25
N PRO A 216 -5.47 31.52 -8.11
CA PRO A 216 -5.82 32.36 -9.25
C PRO A 216 -4.60 32.69 -10.10
N ARG A 217 -4.84 33.24 -11.30
CA ARG A 217 -3.80 33.80 -12.16
C ARG A 217 -3.10 34.99 -11.48
N MET A 218 -1.88 34.77 -11.00
CA MET A 218 -1.02 35.79 -10.38
C MET A 218 0.22 36.14 -11.21
N HIS A 219 0.54 35.35 -12.24
CA HIS A 219 1.77 35.47 -13.03
C HIS A 219 1.54 34.94 -14.46
N PRO A 220 2.22 35.46 -15.52
CA PRO A 220 2.03 35.02 -16.90
C PRO A 220 2.23 33.51 -17.15
N SER A 221 3.06 32.85 -16.33
CA SER A 221 3.24 31.39 -16.41
C SER A 221 1.95 30.59 -16.18
N TYR A 222 0.92 31.18 -15.57
CA TYR A 222 -0.38 30.56 -15.43
C TYR A 222 -1.03 30.27 -16.79
N ASP A 223 -0.79 31.12 -17.79
CA ASP A 223 -1.39 30.97 -19.13
C ASP A 223 -0.85 29.73 -19.86
N GLU A 224 0.31 29.22 -19.44
CA GLU A 224 0.93 28.00 -19.95
C GLU A 224 0.51 26.76 -19.15
N LYS A 225 0.19 26.92 -17.87
CA LYS A 225 -0.18 25.85 -16.94
C LYS A 225 -1.26 26.34 -15.96
N PRO A 226 -2.53 26.46 -16.38
CA PRO A 226 -3.61 26.88 -15.50
C PRO A 226 -3.82 25.90 -14.35
N LEU A 227 -3.81 26.38 -13.10
CA LEU A 227 -3.84 25.52 -11.90
C LEU A 227 -5.23 24.94 -11.57
N ASP A 228 -6.26 25.35 -12.31
CA ASP A 228 -7.59 24.75 -12.33
C ASP A 228 -7.70 23.52 -13.25
N ARG A 229 -6.60 23.13 -13.89
CA ARG A 229 -6.47 21.92 -14.71
C ARG A 229 -5.68 20.84 -13.97
N SER A 230 -5.93 19.58 -14.34
CA SER A 230 -5.11 18.46 -13.89
C SER A 230 -3.95 18.26 -14.89
N PHE A 231 -2.73 18.16 -14.39
CA PHE A 231 -1.56 17.89 -15.22
C PHE A 231 -1.23 16.40 -15.20
N VAL A 232 -0.88 15.84 -16.35
CA VAL A 232 -0.48 14.44 -16.47
C VAL A 232 0.92 14.35 -17.07
N ALA A 233 1.81 13.60 -16.43
CA ALA A 233 3.12 13.27 -16.99
C ALA A 233 3.29 11.75 -17.07
N SER A 234 3.60 11.25 -18.26
CA SER A 234 3.94 9.85 -18.51
C SER A 234 5.44 9.67 -18.69
N LEU A 235 6.00 8.66 -18.05
CA LEU A 235 7.42 8.33 -18.10
C LEU A 235 7.59 6.82 -18.36
N GLN A 236 8.62 6.47 -19.13
CA GLN A 236 9.09 5.10 -19.27
C GLN A 236 10.34 4.93 -18.41
N LEU A 237 10.27 4.02 -17.43
CA LEU A 237 11.32 3.81 -16.44
C LEU A 237 11.57 2.31 -16.22
N PRO A 238 12.79 1.91 -15.82
CA PRO A 238 13.06 0.56 -15.33
C PRO A 238 12.17 0.20 -14.14
N GLY A 239 11.75 -1.07 -14.03
CA GLY A 239 10.83 -1.51 -12.97
C GLY A 239 11.40 -1.32 -11.57
N GLU A 240 12.72 -1.46 -11.43
CA GLU A 240 13.47 -1.43 -10.18
C GLU A 240 13.50 -0.05 -9.52
N VAL A 241 13.16 1.02 -10.27
CA VAL A 241 13.15 2.39 -9.75
C VAL A 241 11.74 2.93 -9.49
N LEU A 242 10.68 2.23 -9.90
CA LEU A 242 9.30 2.73 -9.80
C LEU A 242 8.85 3.00 -8.36
N TRP A 243 9.43 2.31 -7.39
CA TRP A 243 9.16 2.55 -5.97
C TRP A 243 9.64 3.93 -5.50
N GLN A 244 10.61 4.54 -6.18
CA GLN A 244 11.21 5.84 -5.87
C GLN A 244 10.38 7.02 -6.41
N ALA A 245 9.05 6.93 -6.34
CA ALA A 245 8.12 7.89 -6.95
C ALA A 245 8.38 9.35 -6.54
N LYS A 246 8.74 9.62 -5.27
CA LYS A 246 9.10 10.98 -4.80
C LYS A 246 10.36 11.50 -5.50
N THR A 247 11.40 10.69 -5.65
CA THR A 247 12.62 11.04 -6.38
C THR A 247 12.34 11.28 -7.87
N ILE A 248 11.54 10.43 -8.49
CA ILE A 248 11.11 10.57 -9.89
C ILE A 248 10.36 11.89 -10.09
N LEU A 249 9.40 12.20 -9.20
CA LEU A 249 8.67 13.46 -9.21
C LEU A 249 9.63 14.66 -9.15
N PHE A 250 10.59 14.68 -8.22
CA PHE A 250 11.53 15.82 -8.11
C PHE A 250 12.48 15.94 -9.30
N SER A 251 12.92 14.81 -9.87
CA SER A 251 13.71 14.81 -11.10
C SER A 251 12.91 15.45 -12.25
N HIS A 252 11.62 15.11 -12.38
CA HIS A 252 10.73 15.69 -13.38
C HIS A 252 10.44 17.17 -13.12
N LEU A 253 10.14 17.55 -11.87
CA LEU A 253 9.93 18.95 -11.50
C LEU A 253 11.14 19.81 -11.84
N LYS A 254 12.36 19.31 -11.60
CA LYS A 254 13.60 20.04 -11.93
C LYS A 254 13.67 20.40 -13.42
N GLN A 255 13.28 19.49 -14.31
CA GLN A 255 13.26 19.72 -15.76
C GLN A 255 12.26 20.81 -16.19
N GLU A 256 11.22 21.04 -15.39
CA GLU A 256 10.19 22.05 -15.65
C GLU A 256 10.52 23.39 -14.97
N ILE A 257 11.23 23.36 -13.84
CA ILE A 257 11.64 24.55 -13.09
C ILE A 257 12.77 25.29 -13.83
N ASP A 258 13.79 24.57 -14.30
CA ASP A 258 14.98 25.21 -14.90
C ASP A 258 14.60 26.14 -16.09
N PRO A 259 13.73 25.75 -17.06
CA PRO A 259 13.28 26.64 -18.14
C PRO A 259 12.42 27.83 -17.67
N LEU A 260 11.63 27.66 -16.61
CA LEU A 260 10.82 28.76 -16.05
C LEU A 260 11.71 29.83 -15.42
N ILE A 261 12.77 29.42 -14.72
CA ILE A 261 13.77 30.33 -14.15
C ILE A 261 14.56 31.04 -15.25
N GLU A 262 14.92 30.34 -16.34
CA GLU A 262 15.57 30.97 -17.50
C GLU A 262 14.65 31.99 -18.19
N LYS A 263 13.35 31.69 -18.33
CA LYS A 263 12.37 32.54 -19.01
C LYS A 263 12.01 33.80 -18.22
N TYR A 264 11.79 33.67 -16.92
CA TYR A 264 11.25 34.76 -16.09
C TYR A 264 12.29 35.43 -15.18
N GLY A 265 13.47 34.82 -15.03
CA GLY A 265 14.55 35.33 -14.19
C GLY A 265 14.22 35.32 -12.69
N LYS A 266 15.16 35.82 -11.88
CA LYS A 266 15.01 35.90 -10.42
C LYS A 266 14.17 37.08 -9.93
N GLU A 267 13.97 38.08 -10.77
CA GLU A 267 13.25 39.32 -10.42
C GLU A 267 11.72 39.15 -10.50
N ASN A 268 11.23 38.16 -11.25
CA ASN A 268 9.81 37.87 -11.39
C ASN A 268 9.56 36.35 -11.50
N PRO A 269 9.92 35.55 -10.47
CA PRO A 269 9.73 34.11 -10.52
C PRO A 269 8.23 33.74 -10.48
N PRO A 270 7.79 32.69 -11.19
CA PRO A 270 6.46 32.12 -11.02
C PRO A 270 6.20 31.73 -9.56
N PRO A 271 4.99 31.96 -9.01
CA PRO A 271 4.69 31.67 -7.61
C PRO A 271 4.96 30.19 -7.28
N PRO A 272 5.29 29.82 -6.02
CA PRO A 272 5.65 28.44 -5.66
C PRO A 272 4.62 27.39 -6.13
N SER A 273 3.32 27.67 -5.96
CA SER A 273 2.23 26.79 -6.41
C SER A 273 2.20 26.54 -7.92
N GLN A 274 2.81 27.42 -8.71
CA GLN A 274 2.97 27.28 -10.15
C GLN A 274 4.31 26.62 -10.51
N LEU A 275 5.38 26.99 -9.82
CA LEU A 275 6.73 26.51 -10.07
C LEU A 275 6.86 25.00 -9.78
N PHE A 276 6.24 24.51 -8.71
CA PHE A 276 6.26 23.09 -8.34
C PHE A 276 5.14 22.30 -9.02
N THR A 277 5.02 22.45 -10.35
CA THR A 277 4.08 21.69 -11.18
C THR A 277 4.80 20.84 -12.22
N ILE A 278 4.33 19.62 -12.41
CA ILE A 278 4.79 18.72 -13.45
C ILE A 278 4.43 19.26 -14.84
N ALA A 279 5.10 18.76 -15.88
CA ALA A 279 4.67 18.95 -17.25
C ALA A 279 3.28 18.34 -17.49
N ASN A 280 2.50 18.92 -18.39
CA ASN A 280 1.38 18.22 -19.00
C ASN A 280 1.85 17.54 -20.30
N LYS A 281 2.37 16.31 -20.15
CA LYS A 281 2.88 15.46 -21.22
C LYS A 281 2.32 14.04 -21.05
N PRO A 282 0.99 13.84 -21.20
CA PRO A 282 0.42 12.50 -21.25
C PRO A 282 0.94 11.78 -22.50
N GLY A 283 1.25 10.50 -22.34
CA GLY A 283 1.80 9.68 -23.40
C GLY A 283 2.01 8.24 -22.95
N PRO A 284 2.69 7.42 -23.77
CA PRO A 284 3.06 6.06 -23.39
C PRO A 284 4.06 6.08 -22.24
N GLY A 285 4.06 5.01 -21.45
CA GLY A 285 4.98 4.83 -20.34
C GLY A 285 4.48 3.73 -19.41
N ASN A 286 5.24 3.47 -18.36
CA ASN A 286 4.83 2.58 -17.28
C ASN A 286 4.74 3.32 -15.94
N PHE A 287 4.90 4.63 -15.93
CA PHE A 287 4.79 5.47 -14.75
C PHE A 287 4.06 6.76 -15.10
N HIS A 288 2.92 7.02 -14.45
CA HIS A 288 2.07 8.16 -14.73
C HIS A 288 1.85 8.96 -13.45
N LEU A 289 2.08 10.26 -13.53
CA LEU A 289 1.80 11.24 -12.49
C LEU A 289 0.56 12.03 -12.89
N VAL A 290 -0.36 12.23 -11.96
CA VAL A 290 -1.51 13.13 -12.08
C VAL A 290 -1.42 14.13 -10.94
N GLN A 291 -1.21 15.41 -11.26
CA GLN A 291 -1.10 16.48 -10.27
C GLN A 291 -2.30 17.42 -10.34
N LYS A 292 -2.79 17.79 -9.16
CA LYS A 292 -3.81 18.84 -8.95
C LYS A 292 -3.31 19.82 -7.90
N VAL A 293 -3.64 21.11 -8.06
CA VAL A 293 -3.27 22.16 -7.11
C VAL A 293 -4.53 22.85 -6.61
N PHE A 294 -4.78 22.79 -5.30
CA PHE A 294 -5.96 23.35 -4.66
C PHE A 294 -5.63 24.60 -3.83
N GLN A 295 -6.64 25.41 -3.55
CA GLN A 295 -6.59 26.55 -2.65
C GLN A 295 -7.62 26.40 -1.51
N GLY A 296 -7.13 26.07 -0.32
CA GLY A 296 -7.98 25.79 0.84
C GLY A 296 -8.56 24.37 0.85
N PRO A 297 -9.77 24.15 1.39
CA PRO A 297 -10.38 22.82 1.46
C PRO A 297 -10.68 22.23 0.07
N PHE A 298 -10.52 20.92 -0.07
CA PHE A 298 -10.83 20.18 -1.30
C PHE A 298 -11.37 18.77 -1.01
N GLU A 299 -12.16 18.22 -1.92
CA GLU A 299 -12.69 16.85 -1.84
C GLU A 299 -12.91 16.24 -3.23
N GLU A 300 -12.70 14.93 -3.34
CA GLU A 300 -12.77 14.21 -4.63
C GLU A 300 -14.04 13.35 -4.88
N ILE A 301 -15.08 13.32 -4.03
CA ILE A 301 -16.52 12.90 -4.30
C ILE A 301 -17.27 12.61 -2.98
N LYS A 302 -18.50 12.03 -3.00
CA LYS A 302 -19.30 11.70 -1.80
C LYS A 302 -18.91 10.38 -1.14
N SER A 303 -19.08 10.34 0.18
CA SER A 303 -18.70 9.25 1.09
C SER A 303 -19.45 7.96 0.80
N ALA A 304 -18.78 6.83 0.87
CA ALA A 304 -19.44 5.59 1.24
C ALA A 304 -19.40 5.46 2.77
N SER A 305 -20.54 5.13 3.37
CA SER A 305 -20.64 4.78 4.80
C SER A 305 -20.42 3.28 4.93
N GLN A 306 -19.55 2.85 5.84
CA GLN A 306 -19.20 1.43 6.00
C GLN A 306 -19.84 0.80 7.24
N SER A 307 -20.10 -0.50 7.13
CA SER A 307 -20.68 -1.41 8.14
C SER A 307 -19.71 -1.82 9.26
N PHE A 308 -18.46 -1.33 9.25
CA PHE A 308 -17.40 -1.69 10.20
C PHE A 308 -17.83 -1.57 11.66
N ALA A 309 -18.42 -0.43 12.04
CA ALA A 309 -18.78 -0.14 13.43
C ALA A 309 -19.77 -1.15 14.02
N GLN A 310 -20.60 -1.78 13.19
CA GLN A 310 -21.53 -2.82 13.64
C GLN A 310 -20.79 -4.13 13.91
N ARG A 311 -20.04 -4.65 12.92
CA ARG A 311 -19.24 -5.88 13.04
C ARG A 311 -18.26 -5.81 14.21
N PHE A 312 -17.60 -4.66 14.40
CA PHE A 312 -16.66 -4.45 15.51
C PHE A 312 -17.30 -4.68 16.88
N LYS A 313 -18.53 -4.19 17.09
CA LYS A 313 -19.23 -4.38 18.37
C LYS A 313 -19.64 -5.84 18.58
N GLU A 314 -20.00 -6.54 17.51
CA GLU A 314 -20.40 -7.95 17.58
C GLU A 314 -19.23 -8.85 17.99
N ILE A 315 -18.01 -8.58 17.48
CA ILE A 315 -16.81 -9.37 17.75
C ILE A 315 -16.10 -8.91 19.04
N TYR A 316 -15.85 -7.60 19.19
CA TYR A 316 -15.13 -7.01 20.32
C TYR A 316 -16.04 -6.17 21.20
N SER A 317 -17.09 -6.80 21.72
CA SER A 317 -17.95 -6.16 22.71
C SER A 317 -17.13 -5.66 23.92
N PRO A 318 -17.24 -4.37 24.31
CA PRO A 318 -16.48 -3.84 25.43
C PRO A 318 -16.73 -4.59 26.73
N VAL A 319 -15.65 -4.90 27.45
CA VAL A 319 -15.70 -5.60 28.75
C VAL A 319 -15.16 -4.70 29.86
N LYS A 320 -15.68 -4.85 31.09
CA LYS A 320 -15.19 -4.09 32.26
C LYS A 320 -13.72 -4.42 32.56
N PRO A 321 -12.87 -3.43 32.92
CA PRO A 321 -13.19 -2.01 33.19
C PRO A 321 -13.12 -1.08 31.96
N PHE A 322 -13.02 -1.64 30.74
CA PHE A 322 -12.84 -0.90 29.49
C PHE A 322 -14.16 -0.72 28.69
N ASP A 323 -15.30 -0.64 29.38
CA ASP A 323 -16.64 -0.50 28.81
C ASP A 323 -17.11 0.96 28.65
N ALA A 324 -16.30 1.93 29.07
CA ALA A 324 -16.61 3.34 28.88
C ALA A 324 -16.54 3.77 27.39
N PRO A 325 -17.44 4.64 26.90
CA PRO A 325 -17.50 5.04 25.48
C PRO A 325 -16.19 5.59 24.90
N LYS A 326 -15.32 6.18 25.74
CA LYS A 326 -14.02 6.71 25.34
C LYS A 326 -13.04 5.66 24.82
N TYR A 327 -13.21 4.38 25.20
CA TYR A 327 -12.31 3.30 24.77
C TYR A 327 -12.68 2.76 23.40
N LEU A 328 -13.94 2.87 22.97
CA LEU A 328 -14.38 2.31 21.70
C LEU A 328 -13.63 2.89 20.48
N PRO A 329 -13.45 4.23 20.34
CA PRO A 329 -12.64 4.77 19.26
C PRO A 329 -11.18 4.27 19.29
N PHE A 330 -10.60 4.17 20.49
CA PHE A 330 -9.23 3.67 20.67
C PHE A 330 -9.10 2.20 20.24
N SER A 331 -9.99 1.32 20.69
CA SER A 331 -9.98 -0.10 20.32
C SER A 331 -10.19 -0.33 18.82
N LYS A 332 -11.08 0.45 18.20
CA LYS A 332 -11.27 0.43 16.74
C LYS A 332 -10.01 0.85 16.02
N ALA A 333 -9.40 1.97 16.42
CA ALA A 333 -8.17 2.45 15.81
C ALA A 333 -7.02 1.46 15.98
N MET A 334 -6.89 0.80 17.15
CA MET A 334 -5.85 -0.21 17.37
C MET A 334 -5.93 -1.36 16.37
N LEU A 335 -7.10 -2.00 16.25
CA LEU A 335 -7.30 -3.09 15.29
C LEU A 335 -7.15 -2.59 13.85
N SER A 336 -7.72 -1.43 13.55
CA SER A 336 -7.69 -0.85 12.20
C SER A 336 -6.27 -0.52 11.74
N ASN A 337 -5.41 -0.03 12.63
CA ASN A 337 -4.02 0.25 12.29
C ASN A 337 -3.16 -1.01 12.20
N LEU A 338 -3.46 -2.05 13.00
CA LEU A 338 -2.81 -3.36 12.87
C LEU A 338 -3.14 -3.98 11.50
N VAL A 339 -4.43 -4.10 11.18
CA VAL A 339 -4.91 -4.65 9.91
C VAL A 339 -4.51 -3.75 8.72
N GLY A 340 -4.56 -2.43 8.91
CA GLY A 340 -4.11 -1.45 7.91
C GLY A 340 -2.59 -1.37 7.77
N GLY A 341 -1.83 -2.09 8.59
CA GLY A 341 -0.41 -2.32 8.46
C GLY A 341 -0.07 -3.55 7.60
N ILE A 342 -1.04 -4.41 7.28
CA ILE A 342 -0.82 -5.58 6.43
C ILE A 342 -0.36 -5.13 5.04
N GLY A 343 0.79 -5.63 4.63
CA GLY A 343 1.43 -5.32 3.36
C GLY A 343 1.61 -6.54 2.47
N TYR A 344 1.77 -6.31 1.18
CA TYR A 344 2.16 -7.32 0.21
C TYR A 344 3.55 -6.98 -0.34
N PHE A 345 4.46 -7.91 -0.14
CA PHE A 345 5.88 -7.79 -0.46
C PHE A 345 6.25 -8.84 -1.49
N TYR A 346 7.10 -8.47 -2.44
CA TYR A 346 7.67 -9.38 -3.42
C TYR A 346 9.07 -8.93 -3.76
N GLY A 347 10.02 -9.85 -3.80
CA GLY A 347 11.40 -9.57 -4.19
C GLY A 347 12.40 -10.57 -3.64
N ASP A 348 13.67 -10.31 -3.93
CA ASP A 348 14.78 -11.15 -3.52
C ASP A 348 15.14 -10.91 -2.04
N SER A 349 15.61 -11.96 -1.37
CA SER A 349 16.20 -11.86 -0.03
C SER A 349 17.72 -11.99 -0.12
N ILE A 350 18.45 -11.32 0.78
CA ILE A 350 19.91 -11.47 0.90
C ILE A 350 20.19 -12.44 2.04
N VAL A 351 20.81 -13.58 1.73
CA VAL A 351 20.97 -14.69 2.67
C VAL A 351 22.43 -15.15 2.74
N ASP A 352 22.89 -15.40 3.97
CA ASP A 352 24.12 -16.13 4.24
C ASP A 352 23.79 -17.62 4.44
N ARG A 353 24.29 -18.48 3.54
CA ARG A 353 24.18 -19.95 3.63
C ARG A 353 25.54 -20.62 3.85
N SER A 354 26.55 -19.86 4.28
CA SER A 354 27.90 -20.38 4.53
C SER A 354 27.92 -21.48 5.58
N ASN A 355 26.96 -21.46 6.53
CA ASN A 355 26.92 -22.36 7.68
C ASN A 355 28.28 -22.42 8.39
N ALA A 356 28.89 -21.25 8.60
CA ALA A 356 30.17 -21.14 9.27
C ALA A 356 30.09 -21.81 10.65
N PRO A 357 31.07 -22.66 11.03
CA PRO A 357 31.04 -23.37 12.31
C PRO A 357 30.97 -22.42 13.52
N GLU A 358 31.47 -21.19 13.38
CA GLU A 358 31.37 -20.14 14.40
C GLU A 358 29.91 -19.72 14.72
N TYR A 359 28.92 -20.20 13.96
CA TYR A 359 27.49 -20.01 14.22
C TYR A 359 26.89 -21.08 15.14
N GLU A 360 27.61 -22.16 15.46
CA GLU A 360 27.14 -23.23 16.36
C GLU A 360 27.23 -22.83 17.85
N GLU A 361 27.86 -21.68 18.16
CA GLU A 361 27.95 -21.09 19.50
C GLU A 361 28.56 -22.04 20.58
N GLU A 362 29.47 -22.93 20.18
CA GLU A 362 30.00 -23.98 21.08
C GLU A 362 31.06 -23.50 22.09
N ASN A 363 31.65 -22.31 21.90
CA ASN A 363 32.77 -21.81 22.70
C ASN A 363 32.43 -20.55 23.53
N GLU A 364 33.18 -20.30 24.62
CA GLU A 364 33.14 -19.00 25.31
C GLU A 364 33.67 -17.89 24.38
N GLY A 365 32.97 -16.76 24.31
CA GLY A 365 33.33 -15.69 23.36
C GLY A 365 32.79 -15.90 21.95
N PHE A 366 31.89 -16.87 21.73
CA PHE A 366 31.29 -17.17 20.42
C PHE A 366 30.81 -15.92 19.66
N TRP A 367 30.30 -14.89 20.36
CA TRP A 367 29.81 -13.68 19.71
C TRP A 367 30.89 -12.92 18.92
N GLU A 368 32.16 -13.00 19.34
CA GLU A 368 33.30 -12.41 18.61
C GLU A 368 33.63 -13.24 17.37
N GLU A 369 33.68 -14.58 17.51
CA GLU A 369 33.90 -15.53 16.41
C GLU A 369 32.78 -15.45 15.36
N THR A 370 31.51 -15.42 15.79
CA THR A 370 30.33 -15.20 14.95
C THR A 370 30.36 -13.83 14.27
N ALA A 371 30.82 -12.78 14.95
CA ALA A 371 30.95 -11.46 14.33
C ALA A 371 32.06 -11.44 13.26
N GLU A 372 33.19 -12.09 13.52
CA GLU A 372 34.28 -12.22 12.56
C GLU A 372 33.83 -13.03 11.33
N ALA A 373 33.14 -14.16 11.54
CA ALA A 373 32.56 -14.96 10.47
C ALA A 373 31.59 -14.15 9.60
N ARG A 374 30.65 -13.41 10.21
CA ARG A 374 29.74 -12.50 9.51
C ARG A 374 30.46 -11.42 8.70
N SER A 375 31.62 -10.94 9.17
CA SER A 375 32.40 -9.92 8.46
C SER A 375 33.09 -10.43 7.19
N ARG A 376 33.33 -11.75 7.10
CA ARG A 376 34.02 -12.39 5.96
C ARG A 376 33.07 -12.96 4.92
N VAL A 377 31.81 -13.19 5.30
CA VAL A 377 30.78 -13.74 4.42
C VAL A 377 30.44 -12.75 3.30
N GLN A 378 30.15 -13.29 2.11
CA GLN A 378 29.50 -12.57 1.02
C GLN A 378 28.07 -13.10 0.88
N PRO A 379 27.07 -12.42 1.46
CA PRO A 379 25.68 -12.84 1.32
C PRO A 379 25.25 -12.81 -0.14
N VAL A 380 24.44 -13.77 -0.55
CA VAL A 380 23.97 -13.89 -1.93
C VAL A 380 22.46 -13.62 -2.01
N PRO A 381 21.97 -13.08 -3.14
CA PRO A 381 20.54 -13.01 -3.39
C PRO A 381 19.96 -14.42 -3.56
N GLU A 382 18.82 -14.65 -2.92
CA GLU A 382 17.99 -15.84 -3.12
C GLU A 382 16.83 -15.51 -4.07
N ASN A 383 16.25 -16.55 -4.68
CA ASN A 383 15.10 -16.40 -5.58
C ASN A 383 13.99 -15.55 -4.95
N PRO A 384 13.26 -14.78 -5.76
CA PRO A 384 12.23 -13.90 -5.25
C PRO A 384 11.10 -14.69 -4.58
N ALA A 385 10.64 -14.19 -3.45
CA ALA A 385 9.50 -14.72 -2.72
C ALA A 385 8.44 -13.63 -2.57
N GLU A 386 7.20 -14.05 -2.30
CA GLU A 386 6.14 -13.15 -1.88
C GLU A 386 5.79 -13.34 -0.41
N LEU A 387 5.31 -12.29 0.23
CA LEU A 387 4.88 -12.30 1.62
C LEU A 387 3.71 -11.34 1.83
N PHE A 388 2.64 -11.81 2.47
CA PHE A 388 1.49 -10.98 2.82
C PHE A 388 1.29 -10.96 4.33
N THR A 389 1.83 -9.95 5.01
CA THR A 389 2.05 -10.01 6.45
C THR A 389 1.76 -8.68 7.11
N SER A 390 1.42 -8.72 8.39
CA SER A 390 1.38 -7.52 9.22
C SER A 390 2.80 -7.00 9.46
N ILE A 391 2.91 -5.74 9.87
CA ILE A 391 4.19 -5.12 10.17
C ILE A 391 4.16 -4.55 11.60
N PRO A 392 5.31 -4.53 12.31
CA PRO A 392 5.35 -3.94 13.65
C PRO A 392 5.09 -2.43 13.63
N SER A 393 5.55 -1.74 12.58
CA SER A 393 5.45 -0.29 12.49
C SER A 393 5.63 0.23 11.05
N ARG A 394 4.65 1.00 10.57
CA ARG A 394 4.70 1.67 9.26
C ARG A 394 5.95 2.55 9.04
N PRO A 395 6.37 3.40 10.00
CA PRO A 395 7.54 4.25 9.80
C PRO A 395 8.90 3.56 10.05
N PHE A 396 8.99 2.60 10.98
CA PHE A 396 10.28 2.00 11.36
C PHE A 396 10.56 0.66 10.70
N PHE A 397 9.52 -0.17 10.61
CA PHE A 397 9.64 -1.57 10.27
C PHE A 397 8.56 -1.99 9.27
N PRO A 398 8.50 -1.39 8.07
CA PRO A 398 7.49 -1.74 7.08
C PRO A 398 7.83 -3.04 6.33
N ARG A 399 8.02 -4.12 7.09
CA ARG A 399 8.36 -5.47 6.62
C ARG A 399 7.93 -6.50 7.66
N GLY A 400 7.81 -7.76 7.24
CA GLY A 400 7.49 -8.87 8.14
C GLY A 400 8.60 -9.13 9.15
N PHE A 401 8.20 -9.43 10.39
CA PHE A 401 9.06 -9.96 11.42
C PHE A 401 8.43 -11.23 11.97
N LEU A 402 9.16 -12.34 11.88
CA LEU A 402 8.62 -13.67 12.16
C LEU A 402 8.03 -13.79 13.57
N TRP A 403 8.73 -13.28 14.58
CA TRP A 403 8.27 -13.38 15.98
C TRP A 403 7.10 -12.43 16.28
N ASP A 404 7.14 -11.19 15.76
CA ASP A 404 6.05 -10.21 15.91
C ASP A 404 4.75 -10.73 15.28
N GLU A 405 4.83 -11.43 14.14
CA GLU A 405 3.63 -11.88 13.42
C GLU A 405 2.77 -12.85 14.24
N GLY A 406 3.39 -13.69 15.07
CA GLY A 406 2.66 -14.52 16.01
C GLY A 406 1.76 -13.72 16.97
N PHE A 407 2.23 -12.54 17.40
CA PHE A 407 1.44 -11.63 18.25
C PHE A 407 0.43 -10.81 17.45
N HIS A 408 0.75 -10.40 16.22
CA HIS A 408 -0.19 -9.72 15.34
C HIS A 408 -1.42 -10.59 15.04
N LEU A 409 -1.21 -11.89 14.82
CA LEU A 409 -2.28 -12.81 14.46
C LEU A 409 -3.30 -13.04 15.60
N MET A 410 -2.92 -12.84 16.87
CA MET A 410 -3.83 -13.07 18.00
C MET A 410 -5.12 -12.25 17.91
N PRO A 411 -5.08 -10.90 17.84
CA PRO A 411 -6.29 -10.12 17.61
C PRO A 411 -6.85 -10.33 16.20
N ILE A 412 -6.03 -10.51 15.16
CA ILE A 412 -6.52 -10.65 13.78
C ILE A 412 -7.41 -11.88 13.60
N ILE A 413 -7.09 -13.00 14.25
CA ILE A 413 -7.86 -14.25 14.12
C ILE A 413 -9.30 -14.12 14.62
N ASP A 414 -9.52 -13.35 15.68
CA ASP A 414 -10.87 -13.06 16.19
C ASP A 414 -11.66 -12.17 15.22
N TRP A 415 -10.98 -11.28 14.51
CA TRP A 415 -11.58 -10.41 13.51
C TRP A 415 -11.90 -11.17 12.22
N ASP A 416 -10.93 -11.88 11.67
CA ASP A 416 -10.97 -12.53 10.37
C ASP A 416 -10.06 -13.78 10.34
N LEU A 417 -10.67 -14.93 10.62
CA LEU A 417 -9.96 -16.21 10.76
C LEU A 417 -9.21 -16.64 9.50
N GLU A 418 -9.66 -16.23 8.32
CA GLU A 418 -9.04 -16.62 7.05
C GLU A 418 -7.72 -15.91 6.81
N LEU A 419 -7.50 -14.71 7.38
CA LEU A 419 -6.24 -13.97 7.22
C LEU A 419 -5.01 -14.72 7.72
N ARG A 420 -5.17 -15.65 8.68
CA ARG A 420 -4.08 -16.49 9.19
C ARG A 420 -3.50 -17.48 8.17
N GLN A 421 -4.25 -17.78 7.10
CA GLN A 421 -3.84 -18.75 6.07
C GLN A 421 -3.15 -18.09 4.87
N VAL A 422 -3.13 -16.76 4.87
CA VAL A 422 -2.65 -15.93 3.75
C VAL A 422 -1.25 -15.37 4.04
N SER A 423 -0.83 -15.43 5.30
CA SER A 423 0.44 -14.92 5.84
C SER A 423 1.62 -15.84 5.63
#